data_AF-S9VIE6-F1
#
_entry.id   AF-S9VIE6-F1
#
_cell.length_a   1.000
_cell.length_b   1.000
_cell.length_c   1.000
_cell.angle_alpha   90.00
_cell.angle_beta   90.00
_cell.angle_gamma   90.00
#
_symmetry.space_group_name_H-M   'P 1'
#
loop_
_entity.id
_entity.type
_entity.pdbx_description
1 polymer ?
#
loop_
_entity_poly.entity_id
_entity_poly.type
_entity_poly.pdbx_seq_one_letter_code
_entity_poly.pdbx_strand_id
1 'polypeptide(L)'
;MKSEEEIQRSNEPAAALKAALVIQHHWRHYRQRREDLQEVENFHPTDFTASGTTHSDEGDEEDSEMLNLTPEERRQVLVDEYRRLTTERESLVEQNLAYQRIMARHLAEKRSRKGETDVPLITSEAVQQYWGLVRQLAEERTHMDVKKRAAEEELERMREYNEETINEALMQDHNFREYMRDIAGSASFMRSSKGIPEEEVQAFLDKEEEQRCRIRTARIRYIQLVNFAKRIHHAMVEKDRQNKNSGMYLIDFEQLKIENTNLSEKIEERNEDISKLRRKVTTTIHVLTHMKEKSEFMKSENEQLRRQVTLTDDELGGVRDQLAQTKKRRDGFASSTVKMKEKMPLVGPDDLLLDYEKRKDDINKARVRVVELTKKHGELSEYIRKQQPVIENLKRAISNYPT
;
A
#
# COMPACT_ATOMS: atom_id res chain seq x y z
N MET A 1 -1.51 -11.55 -29.32
CA MET A 1 -0.92 -10.55 -28.41
C MET A 1 -0.66 -11.26 -27.10
N LYS A 2 0.60 -11.56 -26.78
CA LYS A 2 0.93 -12.19 -25.48
C LYS A 2 0.71 -11.15 -24.37
N SER A 3 0.04 -11.56 -23.29
CA SER A 3 -0.34 -10.67 -22.19
C SER A 3 0.90 -10.10 -21.50
N GLU A 4 0.81 -8.85 -21.01
CA GLU A 4 1.90 -8.15 -20.31
C GLU A 4 2.48 -8.97 -19.13
N GLU A 5 1.66 -9.83 -18.51
CA GLU A 5 2.07 -10.74 -17.44
C GLU A 5 3.06 -11.84 -17.90
N GLU A 6 2.95 -12.33 -19.14
CA GLU A 6 3.93 -13.29 -19.71
C GLU A 6 5.27 -12.62 -19.99
N ILE A 7 5.27 -11.34 -20.36
CA ILE A 7 6.48 -10.55 -20.59
C ILE A 7 7.16 -10.20 -19.26
N GLN A 8 6.38 -9.91 -18.21
CA GLN A 8 6.89 -9.67 -16.86
C GLN A 8 7.50 -10.93 -16.23
N ARG A 9 6.84 -12.09 -16.33
CA ARG A 9 7.41 -13.36 -15.84
C ARG A 9 8.66 -13.81 -16.61
N SER A 10 8.76 -13.46 -17.90
CA SER A 10 9.97 -13.73 -18.70
C SER A 10 11.15 -12.82 -18.32
N ASN A 11 10.90 -11.64 -17.75
CA ASN A 11 11.94 -10.66 -17.41
C ASN A 11 12.43 -10.73 -15.95
N GLU A 12 11.66 -11.35 -15.05
CA GLU A 12 12.06 -11.62 -13.66
C GLU A 12 13.40 -12.38 -13.53
N PRO A 13 13.70 -13.46 -14.29
CA PRO A 13 14.98 -14.15 -14.16
C PRO A 13 16.15 -13.29 -14.65
N ALA A 14 15.93 -12.42 -15.64
CA ALA A 14 16.95 -11.49 -16.12
C ALA A 14 17.22 -10.35 -15.12
N ALA A 15 16.18 -9.85 -14.45
CA ALA A 15 16.31 -8.88 -13.38
C ALA A 15 17.02 -9.46 -12.14
N ALA A 16 16.72 -10.71 -11.79
CA ALA A 16 17.39 -11.44 -10.71
C ALA A 16 18.88 -11.68 -11.02
N LEU A 17 19.22 -12.03 -12.26
CA LEU A 17 20.62 -12.18 -12.71
C LEU A 17 21.37 -10.85 -12.63
N LYS A 18 20.74 -9.75 -13.04
CA LYS A 18 21.33 -8.40 -12.97
C LYS A 18 21.57 -7.97 -11.53
N ALA A 19 20.62 -8.24 -10.62
CA ALA A 19 20.79 -7.97 -9.20
C ALA A 19 21.91 -8.82 -8.58
N ALA A 20 22.00 -10.10 -8.93
CA ALA A 20 23.07 -10.99 -8.47
C ALA A 20 24.46 -10.51 -8.92
N LEU A 21 24.60 -10.04 -10.17
CA LEU A 21 25.86 -9.48 -10.68
C LEU A 21 26.27 -8.20 -9.95
N VAL A 22 25.31 -7.31 -9.62
CA VAL A 22 25.58 -6.09 -8.85
C VAL A 22 26.05 -6.43 -7.44
N ILE A 23 25.41 -7.40 -6.78
CA ILE A 23 25.81 -7.87 -5.44
C ILE A 23 27.21 -8.48 -5.50
N GLN A 24 27.49 -9.31 -6.51
CA GLN A 24 28.79 -9.95 -6.67
C GLN A 24 29.90 -8.92 -6.94
N HIS A 25 29.62 -7.85 -7.70
CA HIS A 25 30.53 -6.73 -7.91
C HIS A 25 30.81 -5.97 -6.60
N HIS A 26 29.78 -5.64 -5.82
CA HIS A 26 29.95 -4.98 -4.53
C HIS A 26 30.73 -5.85 -3.55
N TRP A 27 30.54 -7.17 -3.59
CA TRP A 27 31.30 -8.11 -2.76
C TRP A 27 32.76 -8.19 -3.15
N ARG A 28 33.09 -8.19 -4.46
CA ARG A 28 34.49 -8.12 -4.92
C ARG A 28 35.15 -6.82 -4.48
N HIS A 29 34.46 -5.69 -4.64
CA HIS A 29 34.99 -4.39 -4.24
C HIS A 29 35.15 -4.27 -2.72
N TYR A 30 34.21 -4.83 -1.94
CA TYR A 30 34.33 -4.89 -0.48
C TYR A 30 35.51 -5.78 -0.05
N ARG A 31 35.65 -6.95 -0.67
CA ARG A 31 36.76 -7.88 -0.40
C ARG A 31 38.10 -7.25 -0.72
N GLN A 32 38.22 -6.60 -1.88
CA GLN A 32 39.44 -5.93 -2.32
C GLN A 32 39.78 -4.76 -1.38
N ARG A 33 38.81 -3.91 -1.02
CA ARG A 33 39.02 -2.87 -0.01
C ARG A 33 39.43 -3.43 1.35
N ARG A 34 38.97 -4.62 1.73
CA ARG A 34 39.37 -5.29 2.98
C ARG A 34 40.75 -5.92 2.89
N GLU A 35 41.13 -6.43 1.73
CA GLU A 35 42.47 -6.92 1.43
C GLU A 35 43.46 -5.75 1.39
N ASP A 36 43.11 -4.61 0.76
CA ASP A 36 43.90 -3.37 0.79
C ASP A 36 44.04 -2.82 2.23
N LEU A 37 42.97 -2.85 3.03
CA LEU A 37 43.05 -2.46 4.45
C LEU A 37 43.89 -3.44 5.29
N GLN A 38 43.86 -4.74 4.98
CA GLN A 38 44.77 -5.72 5.61
C GLN A 38 46.21 -5.60 5.11
N GLU A 39 46.44 -5.17 3.87
CA GLU A 39 47.76 -4.85 3.36
C GLU A 39 48.31 -3.57 3.99
N VAL A 40 47.46 -2.58 4.28
CA VAL A 40 47.83 -1.38 5.06
C VAL A 40 48.05 -1.71 6.54
N GLU A 41 47.30 -2.64 7.14
CA GLU A 41 47.55 -3.14 8.51
C GLU A 41 48.78 -4.06 8.59
N ASN A 42 49.12 -4.78 7.52
CA ASN A 42 50.31 -5.64 7.45
C ASN A 42 51.56 -4.90 6.94
N PHE A 43 51.42 -3.67 6.44
CA PHE A 43 52.54 -2.76 6.22
C PHE A 43 52.96 -2.14 7.55
N HIS A 44 53.55 -2.98 8.41
CA HIS A 44 54.41 -2.48 9.47
C HIS A 44 55.64 -1.86 8.78
N PRO A 45 55.95 -0.57 8.98
CA PRO A 45 57.20 -0.01 8.51
C PRO A 45 58.32 -0.51 9.43
N THR A 46 58.82 -1.70 9.15
CA THR A 46 60.15 -2.14 9.61
C THR A 46 61.12 -1.79 8.49
N ASP A 47 61.51 -0.52 8.44
CA ASP A 47 62.79 0.01 7.92
C ASP A 47 62.66 1.52 7.73
N PHE A 48 62.59 2.24 8.85
CA PHE A 48 63.12 3.60 8.90
C PHE A 48 63.81 3.79 10.24
N THR A 49 65.14 3.69 10.18
CA THR A 49 66.14 4.27 11.07
C THR A 49 66.01 3.98 12.57
N ALA A 50 67.00 3.23 13.04
CA ALA A 50 67.68 3.52 14.30
C ALA A 50 67.94 5.03 14.42
N SER A 51 67.06 5.71 15.16
CA SER A 51 67.44 6.84 15.98
C SER A 51 67.05 6.40 17.38
N GLY A 52 68.07 6.17 18.21
CA GLY A 52 67.85 6.00 19.63
C GLY A 52 66.95 7.14 20.10
N THR A 53 65.93 6.80 20.87
CA THR A 53 65.41 7.73 21.86
C THR A 53 66.55 7.93 22.85
N THR A 54 67.49 8.80 22.48
CA THR A 54 67.97 9.80 23.41
C THR A 54 66.73 10.29 24.11
N HIS A 55 66.66 9.98 25.40
CA HIS A 55 66.03 10.84 26.37
C HIS A 55 66.40 12.27 25.95
N SER A 56 65.52 12.95 25.24
CA SER A 56 65.47 14.40 25.29
C SER A 56 64.96 14.66 26.71
N ASP A 57 65.70 15.22 27.66
CA ASP A 57 66.75 16.26 27.66
C ASP A 57 66.40 17.54 26.88
N GLU A 58 65.26 17.57 26.18
CA GLU A 58 64.64 18.83 25.73
C GLU A 58 64.01 19.59 26.90
N GLY A 59 63.72 18.92 28.02
CA GLY A 59 63.29 19.59 29.25
C GLY A 59 64.43 20.31 29.99
N ASP A 60 65.65 19.79 29.92
CA ASP A 60 66.80 20.34 30.66
C ASP A 60 67.64 21.33 29.80
N GLU A 61 67.55 21.25 28.46
CA GLU A 61 68.15 22.24 27.54
C GLU A 61 67.30 23.52 27.41
N GLU A 62 65.96 23.44 27.35
CA GLU A 62 65.08 24.62 27.30
C GLU A 62 65.14 25.46 28.59
N ASP A 63 65.23 24.80 29.75
CA ASP A 63 65.39 25.45 31.06
C ASP A 63 66.78 26.11 31.21
N SER A 64 67.81 25.58 30.56
CA SER A 64 69.18 26.13 30.58
C SER A 64 69.35 27.36 29.68
N GLU A 65 68.66 27.44 28.54
CA GLU A 65 68.63 28.64 27.67
C GLU A 65 67.74 29.75 28.25
N MET A 66 66.64 29.39 28.92
CA MET A 66 65.77 30.32 29.62
C MET A 66 66.48 31.07 30.76
N LEU A 67 67.56 30.55 31.31
CA LEU A 67 68.35 31.19 32.38
C LEU A 67 69.36 32.24 31.89
N ASN A 68 69.63 32.32 30.58
CA ASN A 68 70.58 33.28 29.98
C ASN A 68 69.91 34.49 29.28
N LEU A 69 68.58 34.47 29.17
CA LEU A 69 67.79 35.53 28.53
C LEU A 69 67.48 36.68 29.51
N THR A 70 67.41 37.90 28.99
CA THR A 70 66.95 39.05 29.79
C THR A 70 65.49 38.83 30.25
N PRO A 71 65.04 39.47 31.35
CA PRO A 71 63.67 39.30 31.86
C PRO A 71 62.59 39.61 30.82
N GLU A 72 62.89 40.47 29.84
CA GLU A 72 61.98 40.85 28.75
C GLU A 72 61.89 39.77 27.66
N GLU A 73 63.01 39.11 27.35
CA GLU A 73 63.06 38.02 26.36
C GLU A 73 62.40 36.74 26.89
N ARG A 74 62.60 36.39 28.18
CA ARG A 74 61.87 35.27 28.81
C ARG A 74 60.36 35.51 28.81
N ARG A 75 59.96 36.77 29.05
CA ARG A 75 58.56 37.17 28.97
C ARG A 75 58.01 37.05 27.56
N GLN A 76 58.80 37.33 26.52
CA GLN A 76 58.39 37.15 25.13
C GLN A 76 58.23 35.67 24.77
N VAL A 77 59.18 34.80 25.14
CA VAL A 77 59.08 33.36 24.90
C VAL A 77 57.83 32.77 25.56
N LEU A 78 57.57 33.10 26.83
CA LEU A 78 56.35 32.66 27.54
C LEU A 78 55.06 33.21 26.91
N VAL A 79 55.08 34.44 26.39
CA VAL A 79 53.92 35.03 25.70
C VAL A 79 53.68 34.34 24.36
N ASP A 80 54.73 33.99 23.62
CA ASP A 80 54.62 33.31 22.35
C ASP A 80 54.22 31.84 22.52
N GLU A 81 54.68 31.18 23.58
CA GLU A 81 54.19 29.86 23.98
C GLU A 81 52.72 29.91 24.40
N TYR A 82 52.31 30.90 25.21
CA TYR A 82 50.91 31.11 25.57
C TYR A 82 50.03 31.34 24.33
N ARG A 83 50.51 32.13 23.36
CA ARG A 83 49.81 32.34 22.08
C ARG A 83 49.69 31.03 21.31
N ARG A 84 50.77 30.25 21.19
CA ARG A 84 50.77 28.94 20.53
C ARG A 84 49.73 27.99 21.16
N LEU A 85 49.78 27.83 22.47
CA LEU A 85 48.83 26.99 23.22
C LEU A 85 47.38 27.50 23.10
N THR A 86 47.18 28.81 23.04
CA THR A 86 45.86 29.40 22.82
C THR A 86 45.34 29.07 21.42
N THR A 87 46.16 29.20 20.38
CA THR A 87 45.78 28.84 19.00
C THR A 87 45.51 27.34 18.85
N GLU A 88 46.28 26.49 19.55
CA GLU A 88 46.06 25.05 19.58
C GLU A 88 44.74 24.70 20.28
N ARG A 89 44.46 25.34 21.42
CA ARG A 89 43.18 25.21 22.11
C ARG A 89 42.01 25.64 21.24
N GLU A 90 42.13 26.76 20.53
CA GLU A 90 41.10 27.24 19.60
C GLU A 90 40.84 26.21 18.49
N SER A 91 41.89 25.70 17.85
CA SER A 91 41.80 24.62 16.86
C SER A 91 41.11 23.37 17.41
N LEU A 92 41.47 22.93 18.61
CA LEU A 92 40.84 21.76 19.25
C LEU A 92 39.37 22.00 19.59
N VAL A 93 39.00 23.21 20.01
CA VAL A 93 37.60 23.59 20.25
C VAL A 93 36.81 23.60 18.95
N GLU A 94 37.38 24.12 17.86
CA GLU A 94 36.75 24.10 16.53
C GLU A 94 36.52 22.67 16.03
N GLN A 95 37.52 21.79 16.17
CA GLN A 95 37.38 20.37 15.83
C GLN A 95 36.32 19.69 16.69
N ASN A 96 36.30 19.94 18.00
CA ASN A 96 35.29 19.40 18.91
C ASN A 96 33.88 19.86 18.49
N LEU A 97 33.70 21.15 18.19
CA LEU A 97 32.44 21.70 17.71
C LEU A 97 32.01 21.05 16.38
N ALA A 98 32.95 20.81 15.47
CA ALA A 98 32.69 20.11 14.22
C ALA A 98 32.18 18.67 14.48
N TYR A 99 32.83 17.93 15.37
CA TYR A 99 32.37 16.58 15.76
C TYR A 99 31.01 16.60 16.45
N GLN A 100 30.76 17.56 17.34
CA GLN A 100 29.46 17.74 17.98
C GLN A 100 28.36 18.02 16.95
N ARG A 101 28.63 18.86 15.94
CA ARG A 101 27.68 19.12 14.84
C ARG A 101 27.39 17.86 14.02
N ILE A 102 28.41 17.05 13.71
CA ILE A 102 28.24 15.78 13.00
C ILE A 102 27.39 14.81 13.84
N MET A 103 27.71 14.66 15.12
CA MET A 103 26.95 13.81 16.05
C MET A 103 25.50 14.28 16.20
N ALA A 104 25.28 15.59 16.32
CA ALA A 104 23.93 16.16 16.43
C ALA A 104 23.09 15.85 15.19
N ARG A 105 23.66 15.94 13.97
CA ARG A 105 22.96 15.54 12.74
C ARG A 105 22.60 14.07 12.73
N HIS A 106 23.54 13.20 13.07
CA HIS A 106 23.31 11.76 13.08
C HIS A 106 22.24 11.35 14.13
N LEU A 107 22.28 11.97 15.31
CA LEU A 107 21.27 11.75 16.36
C LEU A 107 19.90 12.30 15.96
N ALA A 108 19.84 13.44 15.26
CA ALA A 108 18.60 13.98 14.71
C ALA A 108 17.99 13.06 13.64
N GLU A 109 18.81 12.53 12.72
CA GLU A 109 18.38 11.56 11.72
C GLU A 109 17.86 10.27 12.36
N LYS A 110 18.53 9.78 13.41
CA LYS A 110 18.10 8.60 14.17
C LYS A 110 16.76 8.82 14.89
N ARG A 111 16.54 10.01 15.48
CA ARG A 111 15.25 10.39 16.08
C ARG A 111 14.14 10.48 15.03
N SER A 112 14.42 11.07 13.87
CA SER A 112 13.48 11.14 12.75
C SER A 112 13.05 9.75 12.27
N ARG A 113 13.98 8.79 12.17
CA ARG A 113 13.66 7.39 11.84
C ARG A 113 12.78 6.69 12.90
N LYS A 114 12.85 7.11 14.15
CA LYS A 114 12.02 6.60 15.26
C LYS A 114 10.69 7.34 15.44
N GLY A 115 10.42 8.40 14.66
CA GLY A 115 9.20 9.20 14.75
C GLY A 115 9.15 10.18 15.92
N GLU A 116 10.25 10.38 16.64
CA GLU A 116 10.36 11.36 17.73
C GLU A 116 10.64 12.76 17.15
N THR A 117 9.70 13.69 17.31
CA THR A 117 9.79 15.07 16.79
C THR A 117 10.26 16.08 17.83
N ASP A 118 10.15 15.78 19.12
CA ASP A 118 10.58 16.70 20.18
C ASP A 118 12.07 16.56 20.47
N VAL A 119 12.76 17.70 20.49
CA VAL A 119 14.10 17.81 21.06
C VAL A 119 13.91 17.83 22.58
N PRO A 120 14.37 16.81 23.33
CA PRO A 120 14.24 16.81 24.77
C PRO A 120 14.95 18.04 25.34
N LEU A 121 14.25 18.80 26.18
CA LEU A 121 14.78 19.98 26.85
C LEU A 121 16.02 19.57 27.65
N ILE A 122 17.14 20.28 27.47
CA ILE A 122 18.34 20.05 28.26
C ILE A 122 18.02 20.44 29.70
N THR A 123 17.73 19.47 30.55
CA THR A 123 17.49 19.68 31.97
C THR A 123 18.82 19.88 32.69
N SER A 124 18.82 20.64 33.78
CA SER A 124 20.00 20.80 34.64
C SER A 124 20.53 19.46 35.17
N GLU A 125 19.64 18.50 35.37
CA GLU A 125 19.99 17.14 35.79
C GLU A 125 20.70 16.36 34.68
N ALA A 126 20.27 16.47 33.42
CA ALA A 126 20.94 15.85 32.28
C ALA A 126 22.37 16.39 32.07
N VAL A 127 22.59 17.69 32.33
CA VAL A 127 23.93 18.30 32.30
C VAL A 127 24.81 17.76 33.43
N GLN A 128 24.27 17.60 34.63
CA GLN A 128 25.01 17.03 35.76
C GLN A 128 25.36 15.55 35.51
N GLN A 129 24.44 14.76 34.97
CA GLN A 129 24.68 13.38 34.57
C GLN A 129 25.76 13.28 33.49
N TYR A 130 25.73 14.17 32.49
CA TYR A 130 26.78 14.24 31.47
C TYR A 130 28.17 14.50 32.07
N TRP A 131 28.31 15.50 32.94
CA TRP A 131 29.59 15.78 33.60
C TRP A 131 30.04 14.65 34.53
N GLY A 132 29.10 13.96 35.18
CA GLY A 132 29.38 12.74 35.94
C GLY A 132 29.98 11.64 35.06
N LEU A 133 29.40 11.40 33.89
CA LEU A 133 29.92 10.44 32.91
C LEU A 133 31.29 10.86 32.35
N VAL A 134 31.50 12.15 32.08
CA VAL A 134 32.80 12.67 31.62
C VAL A 134 33.88 12.44 32.68
N ARG A 135 33.55 12.64 33.96
CA ARG A 135 34.46 12.37 35.07
C ARG A 135 34.78 10.88 35.21
N GLN A 136 33.77 10.01 35.14
CA GLN A 136 33.97 8.57 35.15
C GLN A 136 34.86 8.11 33.97
N LEU A 137 34.66 8.69 32.78
CA LEU A 137 35.49 8.40 31.63
C LEU A 137 36.94 8.85 31.83
N ALA A 138 37.16 10.00 32.47
CA ALA A 138 38.50 10.45 32.83
C ALA A 138 39.16 9.50 33.86
N GLU A 139 38.43 9.07 34.88
CA GLU A 139 38.90 8.11 35.90
C GLU A 139 39.21 6.73 35.28
N GLU A 140 38.39 6.24 34.34
CA GLU A 140 38.67 5.00 33.63
C GLU A 140 39.88 5.12 32.70
N ARG A 141 40.09 6.28 32.06
CA ARG A 141 41.28 6.53 31.26
C ARG A 141 42.55 6.49 32.10
N THR A 142 42.58 7.19 33.23
CA THR A 142 43.75 7.17 34.12
C THR A 142 44.01 5.77 34.66
N HIS A 143 42.96 5.03 35.01
CA HIS A 143 43.08 3.64 35.44
C HIS A 143 43.61 2.72 34.33
N MET A 144 43.17 2.89 33.08
CA MET A 144 43.71 2.19 31.92
C MET A 144 45.19 2.52 31.68
N ASP A 145 45.58 3.79 31.82
CA ASP A 145 46.97 4.23 31.65
C ASP A 145 47.88 3.65 32.74
N VAL A 146 47.41 3.61 33.99
CA VAL A 146 48.13 2.96 35.10
C VAL A 146 48.31 1.47 34.84
N LYS A 147 47.25 0.78 34.39
CA LYS A 147 47.33 -0.65 34.05
C LYS A 147 48.28 -0.91 32.88
N LYS A 148 48.26 -0.04 31.86
CA LYS A 148 49.15 -0.12 30.71
C LYS A 148 50.61 0.03 31.17
N ARG A 149 50.92 1.06 31.95
CA ARG A 149 52.27 1.27 32.51
C ARG A 149 52.74 0.10 33.36
N ALA A 150 51.90 -0.40 34.27
CA ALA A 150 52.23 -1.57 35.08
C ALA A 150 52.49 -2.83 34.23
N ALA A 151 51.74 -3.02 33.13
CA ALA A 151 51.98 -4.13 32.21
C ALA A 151 53.27 -3.94 31.38
N GLU A 152 53.60 -2.72 30.99
CA GLU A 152 54.87 -2.38 30.32
C GLU A 152 56.06 -2.62 31.25
N GLU A 153 55.99 -2.17 32.49
CA GLU A 153 57.01 -2.41 33.52
C GLU A 153 57.20 -3.90 33.82
N GLU A 154 56.11 -4.69 33.87
CA GLU A 154 56.21 -6.14 34.03
C GLU A 154 56.82 -6.82 32.80
N LEU A 155 56.47 -6.37 31.59
CA LEU A 155 57.07 -6.87 30.36
C LEU A 155 58.57 -6.59 30.30
N GLU A 156 59.00 -5.40 30.73
CA GLU A 156 60.42 -5.05 30.75
C GLU A 156 61.18 -5.89 31.76
N ARG A 157 60.67 -6.04 32.98
CA ARG A 157 61.24 -6.93 34.00
C ARG A 157 61.36 -8.38 33.51
N MET A 158 60.35 -8.87 32.78
CA MET A 158 60.40 -10.20 32.18
C MET A 158 61.38 -10.30 31.01
N ARG A 159 61.63 -9.21 30.26
CA ARG A 159 62.66 -9.17 29.20
C ARG A 159 64.05 -9.24 29.81
N GLU A 160 64.35 -8.36 30.75
CA GLU A 160 65.64 -8.31 31.45
C GLU A 160 65.97 -9.67 32.09
N TYR A 161 65.01 -10.26 32.82
CA TYR A 161 65.19 -11.58 33.44
C TYR A 161 65.50 -12.69 32.42
N ASN A 162 64.83 -12.68 31.26
CA ASN A 162 65.05 -13.70 30.23
C ASN A 162 66.28 -13.41 29.36
N GLU A 163 66.78 -12.18 29.32
CA GLU A 163 67.90 -11.76 28.47
C GLU A 163 69.18 -12.51 28.83
N GLU A 164 69.49 -12.64 30.12
CA GLU A 164 70.64 -13.43 30.60
C GLU A 164 70.55 -14.89 30.12
N THR A 165 69.38 -15.51 30.30
CA THR A 165 69.15 -16.89 29.88
C THR A 165 69.25 -17.05 28.36
N ILE A 166 68.77 -16.06 27.60
CA ILE A 166 68.88 -16.05 26.13
C ILE A 166 70.35 -15.92 25.71
N ASN A 167 71.11 -15.03 26.32
CA ASN A 167 72.53 -14.82 26.02
C ASN A 167 73.37 -16.06 26.33
N GLU A 168 73.11 -16.72 27.45
CA GLU A 168 73.74 -18.01 27.79
C GLU A 168 73.43 -19.09 26.73
N ALA A 169 72.17 -19.20 26.31
CA ALA A 169 71.76 -20.17 25.30
C ALA A 169 72.39 -19.89 23.93
N LEU A 170 72.50 -18.61 23.52
CA LEU A 170 73.16 -18.20 22.29
C LEU A 170 74.67 -18.49 22.33
N MET A 171 75.32 -18.23 23.47
CA MET A 171 76.73 -18.55 23.66
C MET A 171 76.97 -20.06 23.59
N GLN A 172 76.11 -20.88 24.21
CA GLN A 172 76.21 -22.33 24.13
C GLN A 172 75.98 -22.86 22.71
N ASP A 173 75.02 -22.31 21.96
CA ASP A 173 74.76 -22.68 20.56
C ASP A 173 75.97 -22.32 19.68
N HIS A 174 76.58 -21.14 19.89
CA HIS A 174 77.79 -20.74 19.19
C HIS A 174 78.97 -21.68 19.51
N ASN A 175 79.24 -21.95 20.78
CA ASN A 175 80.32 -22.86 21.21
C ASN A 175 80.14 -24.26 20.64
N PHE A 176 78.90 -24.77 20.60
CA PHE A 176 78.60 -26.06 19.99
C PHE A 176 78.87 -26.05 18.48
N ARG A 177 78.60 -24.94 17.81
CA ARG A 177 78.86 -24.76 16.38
C ARG A 177 80.34 -24.76 16.04
N GLU A 178 81.14 -24.05 16.84
CA GLU A 178 82.61 -24.07 16.74
C GLU A 178 83.16 -25.48 16.97
N TYR A 179 82.66 -26.19 18.00
CA TYR A 179 83.03 -27.57 18.27
C TYR A 179 82.70 -28.52 17.11
N MET A 180 81.54 -28.35 16.47
CA MET A 180 81.15 -29.12 15.29
C MET A 180 82.04 -28.81 14.08
N ARG A 181 82.46 -27.55 13.90
CA ARG A 181 83.42 -27.16 12.86
C ARG A 181 84.78 -27.83 13.09
N ASP A 182 85.29 -27.79 14.33
CA ASP A 182 86.57 -28.39 14.69
C ASP A 182 86.58 -29.92 14.47
N ILE A 183 85.52 -30.62 14.89
CA ILE A 183 85.40 -32.06 14.64
C ILE A 183 85.34 -32.35 13.14
N ALA A 184 84.53 -31.61 12.38
CA ALA A 184 84.37 -31.82 10.95
C ALA A 184 85.69 -31.54 10.19
N GLY A 185 86.46 -30.54 10.59
CA GLY A 185 87.79 -30.24 10.03
C GLY A 185 88.83 -31.32 10.36
N SER A 186 88.71 -31.98 11.51
CA SER A 186 89.57 -33.13 11.88
C SER A 186 89.16 -34.46 11.21
N ALA A 187 87.97 -34.52 10.61
CA ALA A 187 87.45 -35.72 9.97
C ALA A 187 88.04 -35.93 8.57
N SER A 188 88.40 -37.18 8.25
CA SER A 188 88.93 -37.56 6.93
C SER A 188 88.19 -38.75 6.33
N PHE A 189 88.11 -38.79 5.00
CA PHE A 189 87.44 -39.87 4.29
C PHE A 189 88.25 -41.18 4.38
N MET A 190 87.66 -42.24 4.94
CA MET A 190 88.33 -43.53 5.16
C MET A 190 89.01 -44.14 3.92
N ARG A 191 88.49 -43.85 2.71
CA ARG A 191 89.02 -44.38 1.44
C ARG A 191 90.01 -43.48 0.73
N SER A 192 90.03 -42.19 1.03
CA SER A 192 90.83 -41.19 0.29
C SER A 192 91.81 -40.43 1.18
N SER A 193 91.72 -40.58 2.51
CA SER A 193 92.48 -39.86 3.55
C SER A 193 92.50 -38.33 3.41
N LYS A 194 91.67 -37.76 2.54
CA LYS A 194 91.47 -36.32 2.36
C LYS A 194 90.49 -35.84 3.43
N GLY A 195 90.75 -34.66 3.99
CA GLY A 195 89.81 -33.98 4.88
C GLY A 195 88.55 -33.52 4.12
N ILE A 196 87.49 -33.26 4.87
CA ILE A 196 86.31 -32.57 4.32
C ILE A 196 86.73 -31.12 4.02
N PRO A 197 86.41 -30.56 2.83
CA PRO A 197 86.76 -29.17 2.54
C PRO A 197 85.97 -28.22 3.44
N GLU A 198 86.65 -27.20 3.96
CA GLU A 198 86.08 -26.22 4.90
C GLU A 198 84.84 -25.51 4.33
N GLU A 199 84.81 -25.28 3.02
CA GLU A 199 83.66 -24.69 2.32
C GLU A 199 82.40 -25.59 2.40
N GLU A 200 82.56 -26.92 2.31
CA GLU A 200 81.43 -27.84 2.44
C GLU A 200 80.94 -27.90 3.90
N VAL A 201 81.86 -27.90 4.87
CA VAL A 201 81.52 -27.86 6.31
C VAL A 201 80.74 -26.59 6.64
N GLN A 202 81.21 -25.44 6.17
CA GLN A 202 80.52 -24.16 6.39
C GLN A 202 79.15 -24.15 5.72
N ALA A 203 79.02 -24.64 4.47
CA ALA A 203 77.74 -24.75 3.79
C ALA A 203 76.72 -25.64 4.54
N PHE A 204 77.17 -26.72 5.20
CA PHE A 204 76.31 -27.54 6.05
C PHE A 204 75.88 -26.81 7.32
N LEU A 205 76.80 -26.09 7.98
CA LEU A 205 76.49 -25.32 9.18
C LEU A 205 75.52 -24.17 8.89
N ASP A 206 75.66 -23.48 7.76
CA ASP A 206 74.76 -22.40 7.33
C ASP A 206 73.37 -22.95 7.01
N LYS A 207 73.30 -24.11 6.33
CA LYS A 207 72.04 -24.78 6.06
C LYS A 207 71.34 -25.27 7.32
N GLU A 208 72.08 -25.76 8.31
CA GLU A 208 71.51 -26.15 9.60
C GLU A 208 70.93 -24.93 10.34
N GLU A 209 71.63 -23.80 10.35
CA GLU A 209 71.13 -22.55 10.94
C GLU A 209 69.89 -22.02 10.22
N GLU A 210 69.86 -22.05 8.89
CA GLU A 210 68.66 -21.64 8.15
C GLU A 210 67.45 -22.51 8.56
N GLN A 211 67.65 -23.83 8.68
CA GLN A 211 66.60 -24.74 9.14
C GLN A 211 66.18 -24.47 10.59
N ARG A 212 67.14 -24.24 11.50
CA ARG A 212 66.86 -23.88 12.90
C ARG A 212 66.11 -22.55 13.01
N CYS A 213 66.47 -21.55 12.21
CA CYS A 213 65.79 -20.26 12.13
C CYS A 213 64.34 -20.42 11.62
N ARG A 214 64.12 -21.25 10.59
CA ARG A 214 62.78 -21.58 10.10
C ARG A 214 61.93 -22.26 11.18
N ILE A 215 62.49 -23.23 11.91
CA ILE A 215 61.79 -23.91 13.01
C ILE A 215 61.45 -22.91 14.13
N ARG A 216 62.40 -22.05 14.52
CA ARG A 216 62.20 -21.01 15.55
C ARG A 216 61.06 -20.07 15.15
N THR A 217 61.07 -19.58 13.91
CA THR A 217 60.03 -18.70 13.35
C THR A 217 58.66 -19.39 13.34
N ALA A 218 58.60 -20.65 12.89
CA ALA A 218 57.36 -21.43 12.91
C ALA A 218 56.82 -21.64 14.33
N ARG A 219 57.70 -21.89 15.31
CA ARG A 219 57.33 -22.06 16.72
C ARG A 219 56.81 -20.76 17.34
N ILE A 220 57.46 -19.62 17.08
CA ILE A 220 56.97 -18.30 17.50
C ILE A 220 55.58 -18.04 16.92
N ARG A 221 55.40 -18.29 15.61
CA ARG A 221 54.11 -18.13 14.95
C ARG A 221 53.03 -19.04 15.54
N TYR A 222 53.36 -20.29 15.86
CA TYR A 222 52.44 -21.21 16.52
C TYR A 222 52.02 -20.68 17.91
N ILE A 223 52.96 -20.22 18.73
CA ILE A 223 52.67 -19.65 20.05
C ILE A 223 51.78 -18.41 19.93
N GLN A 224 52.08 -17.51 18.99
CA GLN A 224 51.27 -16.33 18.70
C GLN A 224 49.83 -16.72 18.32
N LEU A 225 49.67 -17.73 17.45
CA LEU A 225 48.34 -18.19 17.01
C LEU A 225 47.55 -18.83 18.16
N VAL A 226 48.20 -19.64 19.00
CA VAL A 226 47.57 -20.22 20.20
C VAL A 226 47.11 -19.11 21.15
N ASN A 227 47.94 -18.10 21.39
CA ASN A 227 47.59 -16.96 22.23
C ASN A 227 46.45 -16.13 21.62
N PHE A 228 46.45 -15.93 20.30
CA PHE A 228 45.36 -15.27 19.60
C PHE A 228 44.04 -16.04 19.71
N ALA A 229 44.05 -17.36 19.51
CA ALA A 229 42.89 -18.21 19.68
C ALA A 229 42.33 -18.14 21.11
N LYS A 230 43.22 -18.18 22.13
CA LYS A 230 42.84 -18.00 23.54
C LYS A 230 42.20 -16.63 23.77
N ARG A 231 42.78 -15.54 23.25
CA ARG A 231 42.22 -14.19 23.36
C ARG A 231 40.82 -14.09 22.77
N ILE A 232 40.61 -14.61 21.56
CA ILE A 232 39.28 -14.64 20.93
C ILE A 232 38.30 -15.44 21.79
N HIS A 233 38.70 -16.63 22.24
CA HIS A 233 37.85 -17.48 23.07
C HIS A 233 37.45 -16.76 24.37
N HIS A 234 38.38 -16.12 25.06
CA HIS A 234 38.07 -15.31 26.25
C HIS A 234 37.14 -14.14 25.95
N ALA A 235 37.34 -13.42 24.84
CA ALA A 235 36.45 -12.34 24.43
C ALA A 235 35.03 -12.83 24.13
N MET A 236 34.88 -14.00 23.49
CA MET A 236 33.57 -14.62 23.25
C MET A 236 32.89 -15.02 24.56
N VAL A 237 33.61 -15.69 25.46
CA VAL A 237 33.07 -16.10 26.76
C VAL A 237 32.66 -14.89 27.60
N GLU A 238 33.46 -13.82 27.63
CA GLU A 238 33.12 -12.62 28.39
C GLU A 238 31.90 -11.90 27.78
N LYS A 239 31.80 -11.83 26.43
CA LYS A 239 30.61 -11.32 25.76
C LYS A 239 29.37 -12.13 26.09
N ASP A 240 29.47 -13.46 26.06
CA ASP A 240 28.36 -14.35 26.43
C ASP A 240 27.97 -14.20 27.91
N ARG A 241 28.96 -14.00 28.79
CA ARG A 241 28.72 -13.76 30.22
C ARG A 241 28.05 -12.41 30.45
N GLN A 242 28.49 -11.35 29.77
CA GLN A 242 27.83 -10.04 29.81
C GLN A 242 26.41 -10.14 29.27
N ASN A 243 26.18 -10.83 28.15
CA ASN A 243 24.85 -11.04 27.58
C ASN A 243 23.91 -11.79 28.53
N LYS A 244 24.41 -12.83 29.22
CA LYS A 244 23.64 -13.63 30.19
C LYS A 244 23.39 -12.85 31.48
N ASN A 245 24.38 -12.15 32.00
CA ASN A 245 24.27 -11.38 33.24
C ASN A 245 23.47 -10.08 33.08
N SER A 246 23.40 -9.53 31.87
CA SER A 246 22.73 -8.24 31.64
C SER A 246 21.20 -8.33 31.73
N GLY A 247 20.58 -9.52 31.73
CA GLY A 247 19.11 -9.70 31.77
C GLY A 247 18.35 -9.11 30.57
N MET A 248 18.98 -8.23 29.79
CA MET A 248 18.42 -7.51 28.65
C MET A 248 17.95 -8.47 27.56
N TYR A 249 18.74 -9.50 27.22
CA TYR A 249 18.31 -10.49 26.23
C TYR A 249 17.11 -11.32 26.68
N LEU A 250 16.98 -11.58 27.99
CA LEU A 250 15.82 -12.29 28.53
C LEU A 250 14.57 -11.41 28.49
N ILE A 251 14.71 -10.13 28.83
CA ILE A 251 13.63 -9.13 28.74
C ILE A 251 13.20 -8.96 27.28
N ASP A 252 14.15 -8.80 26.35
CA ASP A 252 13.85 -8.67 24.92
C ASP A 252 13.13 -9.92 24.39
N PHE A 253 13.58 -11.12 24.80
CA PHE A 253 12.93 -12.38 24.44
C PHE A 253 11.51 -12.50 25.00
N GLU A 254 11.30 -12.14 26.27
CA GLU A 254 9.98 -12.11 26.89
C GLU A 254 9.07 -11.08 26.23
N GLN A 255 9.59 -9.91 25.86
CA GLN A 255 8.85 -8.89 25.12
C GLN A 255 8.44 -9.41 23.73
N LEU A 256 9.37 -10.00 22.97
CA LEU A 256 9.06 -10.63 21.68
C LEU A 256 8.00 -11.72 21.81
N LYS A 257 8.01 -12.48 22.90
CA LYS A 257 7.00 -13.49 23.20
C LYS A 257 5.62 -12.85 23.46
N ILE A 258 5.56 -11.77 24.25
CA ILE A 258 4.32 -11.03 24.52
C ILE A 258 3.77 -10.44 23.22
N GLU A 259 4.62 -9.81 22.41
CA GLU A 259 4.24 -9.23 21.12
C GLU A 259 3.70 -10.30 20.16
N ASN A 260 4.35 -11.46 20.09
CA ASN A 260 3.89 -12.56 19.24
C ASN A 260 2.52 -13.11 19.69
N THR A 261 2.30 -13.28 21.00
CA THR A 261 1.00 -13.68 21.55
C THR A 261 -0.08 -12.67 21.22
N ASN A 262 0.18 -11.37 21.43
CA ASN A 262 -0.77 -10.29 21.13
C ASN A 262 -1.11 -10.22 19.63
N LEU A 263 -0.11 -10.39 18.76
CA LEU A 263 -0.35 -10.46 17.31
C LEU A 263 -1.20 -11.68 16.93
N SER A 264 -0.96 -12.82 17.57
CA SER A 264 -1.74 -14.04 17.36
C SER A 264 -3.20 -13.87 17.80
N GLU A 265 -3.43 -13.26 18.97
CA GLU A 265 -4.77 -12.91 19.47
C GLU A 265 -5.49 -11.96 18.51
N LYS A 266 -4.80 -10.94 17.99
CA LYS A 266 -5.39 -10.02 16.97
C LYS A 266 -5.75 -10.75 15.68
N ILE A 267 -4.92 -11.68 15.23
CA ILE A 267 -5.22 -12.50 14.04
C ILE A 267 -6.47 -13.34 14.29
N GLU A 268 -6.59 -13.95 15.47
CA GLU A 268 -7.75 -14.74 15.86
C GLU A 268 -9.03 -13.90 15.91
N GLU A 269 -8.98 -12.72 16.54
CA GLU A 269 -10.11 -11.77 16.58
C GLU A 269 -10.57 -11.36 15.17
N ARG A 270 -9.63 -11.06 14.27
CA ARG A 270 -9.95 -10.72 12.87
C ARG A 270 -10.52 -11.91 12.11
N ASN A 271 -10.04 -13.13 12.36
CA ASN A 271 -10.58 -14.34 11.75
C ASN A 271 -12.03 -14.61 12.21
N GLU A 272 -12.34 -14.35 13.48
CA GLU A 272 -13.71 -14.42 13.98
C GLU A 272 -14.62 -13.39 13.31
N ASP A 273 -14.14 -12.16 13.15
CA ASP A 273 -14.89 -11.09 12.47
C ASP A 273 -15.13 -11.42 11.00
N ILE A 274 -14.14 -11.94 10.29
CA ILE A 274 -14.30 -12.45 8.92
C ILE A 274 -15.37 -13.55 8.90
N SER A 275 -15.36 -14.46 9.87
CA SER A 275 -16.35 -15.53 9.97
C SER A 275 -17.76 -14.99 10.24
N LYS A 276 -17.90 -13.97 11.10
CA LYS A 276 -19.17 -13.25 11.34
C LYS A 276 -19.65 -12.55 10.07
N LEU A 277 -18.77 -11.89 9.33
CA LEU A 277 -19.09 -11.22 8.07
C LEU A 277 -19.53 -12.21 6.99
N ARG A 278 -18.84 -13.34 6.84
CA ARG A 278 -19.25 -14.42 5.91
C ARG A 278 -20.66 -14.92 6.22
N ARG A 279 -20.99 -15.15 7.50
CA ARG A 279 -22.35 -15.52 7.90
C ARG A 279 -23.38 -14.45 7.51
N LYS A 280 -23.10 -13.18 7.79
CA LYS A 280 -23.96 -12.05 7.38
C LYS A 280 -24.19 -12.03 5.87
N VAL A 281 -23.13 -12.16 5.08
CA VAL A 281 -23.19 -12.21 3.60
C VAL A 281 -24.10 -13.36 3.14
N THR A 282 -23.93 -14.56 3.69
CA THR A 282 -24.79 -15.71 3.34
C THR A 282 -26.26 -15.44 3.68
N THR A 283 -26.56 -14.88 4.85
CA THR A 283 -27.93 -14.49 5.21
C THR A 283 -28.49 -13.44 4.27
N THR A 284 -27.72 -12.40 3.92
CA THR A 284 -28.13 -11.37 2.97
C THR A 284 -28.39 -11.95 1.59
N ILE A 285 -27.54 -12.87 1.10
CA ILE A 285 -27.77 -13.58 -0.16
C ILE A 285 -29.10 -14.33 -0.11
N HIS A 286 -29.39 -15.03 0.98
CA HIS A 286 -30.65 -15.75 1.12
C HIS A 286 -31.87 -14.80 1.07
N VAL A 287 -31.82 -13.67 1.78
CA VAL A 287 -32.86 -12.64 1.74
C VAL A 287 -33.03 -12.05 0.34
N LEU A 288 -31.92 -11.75 -0.34
CA LEU A 288 -31.93 -11.25 -1.72
C LEU A 288 -32.54 -12.27 -2.69
N THR A 289 -32.25 -13.56 -2.51
CA THR A 289 -32.87 -14.64 -3.29
C THR A 289 -34.38 -14.68 -3.07
N HIS A 290 -34.85 -14.66 -1.83
CA HIS A 290 -36.29 -14.60 -1.53
C HIS A 290 -36.97 -13.36 -2.13
N MET A 291 -36.32 -12.19 -2.02
CA MET A 291 -36.83 -10.95 -2.61
C MET A 291 -36.89 -11.03 -4.14
N LYS A 292 -35.88 -11.64 -4.77
CA LYS A 292 -35.85 -11.86 -6.22
C LYS A 292 -36.99 -12.77 -6.64
N GLU A 293 -37.19 -13.91 -5.97
CA GLU A 293 -38.27 -14.86 -6.26
C GLU A 293 -39.65 -14.19 -6.11
N LYS A 294 -39.87 -13.44 -5.03
CA LYS A 294 -41.11 -12.69 -4.82
C LYS A 294 -41.34 -11.63 -5.90
N SER A 295 -40.27 -10.93 -6.32
CA SER A 295 -40.35 -9.94 -7.40
C SER A 295 -40.71 -10.59 -8.74
N GLU A 296 -40.08 -11.71 -9.09
CA GLU A 296 -40.41 -12.47 -10.30
C GLU A 296 -41.86 -13.00 -10.27
N PHE A 297 -42.32 -13.48 -9.12
CA PHE A 297 -43.73 -13.88 -8.94
C PHE A 297 -44.69 -12.69 -9.18
N MET A 298 -44.42 -11.54 -8.54
CA MET A 298 -45.23 -10.34 -8.73
C MET A 298 -45.21 -9.83 -10.17
N LYS A 299 -44.07 -9.92 -10.88
CA LYS A 299 -44.00 -9.58 -12.31
C LYS A 299 -44.90 -10.47 -13.14
N SER A 300 -44.84 -11.79 -12.91
CA SER A 300 -45.70 -12.76 -13.60
C SER A 300 -47.19 -12.47 -13.37
N GLU A 301 -47.58 -12.18 -12.12
CA GLU A 301 -48.96 -11.78 -11.79
C GLU A 301 -49.36 -10.46 -12.48
N ASN A 302 -48.48 -9.47 -12.50
CA ASN A 302 -48.72 -8.20 -13.19
C ASN A 302 -48.91 -8.39 -14.70
N GLU A 303 -48.10 -9.25 -15.33
CA GLU A 303 -48.27 -9.62 -16.74
C GLU A 303 -49.61 -10.30 -16.99
N GLN A 304 -50.05 -11.21 -16.10
CA GLN A 304 -51.35 -11.85 -16.21
C GLN A 304 -52.49 -10.84 -16.09
N LEU A 305 -52.43 -9.92 -15.13
CA LEU A 305 -53.42 -8.85 -14.97
C LEU A 305 -53.45 -7.91 -16.19
N ARG A 306 -52.29 -7.56 -16.75
CA ARG A 306 -52.22 -6.78 -18.01
C ARG A 306 -52.89 -7.51 -19.17
N ARG A 307 -52.70 -8.83 -19.28
CA ARG A 307 -53.41 -9.65 -20.27
C ARG A 307 -54.93 -9.63 -20.04
N GLN A 308 -55.39 -9.71 -18.78
CA GLN A 308 -56.82 -9.60 -18.47
C GLN A 308 -57.39 -8.23 -18.84
N VAL A 309 -56.68 -7.14 -18.52
CA VAL A 309 -57.10 -5.78 -18.87
C VAL A 309 -57.23 -5.64 -20.40
N THR A 310 -56.22 -6.08 -21.16
CA THR A 310 -56.27 -6.03 -22.63
C THR A 310 -57.43 -6.84 -23.21
N LEU A 311 -57.69 -8.05 -22.69
CA LEU A 311 -58.86 -8.84 -23.09
C LEU A 311 -60.17 -8.11 -22.81
N THR A 312 -60.33 -7.51 -21.62
CA THR A 312 -61.55 -6.76 -21.28
C THR A 312 -61.70 -5.48 -22.11
N ASP A 313 -60.60 -4.82 -22.47
CA ASP A 313 -60.62 -3.65 -23.36
C ASP A 313 -61.03 -4.04 -24.78
N ASP A 314 -60.56 -5.19 -25.29
CA ASP A 314 -60.95 -5.74 -26.58
C ASP A 314 -62.45 -6.14 -26.58
N GLU A 315 -62.93 -6.80 -25.52
CA GLU A 315 -64.35 -7.11 -25.33
C GLU A 315 -65.21 -5.83 -25.31
N LEU A 316 -64.77 -4.82 -24.55
CA LEU A 316 -65.45 -3.53 -24.48
C LEU A 316 -65.44 -2.81 -25.84
N GLY A 317 -64.34 -2.90 -26.58
CA GLY A 317 -64.23 -2.43 -27.97
C GLY A 317 -65.27 -3.10 -28.87
N GLY A 318 -65.36 -4.43 -28.81
CA GLY A 318 -66.36 -5.21 -29.54
C GLY A 318 -67.80 -4.82 -29.21
N VAL A 319 -68.12 -4.63 -27.92
CA VAL A 319 -69.46 -4.17 -27.48
C VAL A 319 -69.75 -2.75 -27.95
N ARG A 320 -68.75 -1.84 -27.92
CA ARG A 320 -68.89 -0.47 -28.44
C ARG A 320 -69.17 -0.47 -29.94
N ASP A 321 -68.51 -1.32 -30.71
CA ASP A 321 -68.73 -1.46 -32.15
C ASP A 321 -70.13 -2.01 -32.47
N GLN A 322 -70.57 -3.04 -31.74
CA GLN A 322 -71.94 -3.58 -31.85
C GLN A 322 -73.00 -2.52 -31.51
N LEU A 323 -72.77 -1.73 -30.47
CA LEU A 323 -73.66 -0.62 -30.10
C LEU A 323 -73.70 0.45 -31.19
N ALA A 324 -72.54 0.84 -31.75
CA ALA A 324 -72.47 1.78 -32.88
C ALA A 324 -73.23 1.25 -34.10
N GLN A 325 -73.07 -0.04 -34.45
CA GLN A 325 -73.79 -0.66 -35.56
C GLN A 325 -75.31 -0.68 -35.31
N THR A 326 -75.73 -0.99 -34.08
CA THR A 326 -77.15 -1.03 -33.69
C THR A 326 -77.77 0.37 -33.71
N LYS A 327 -77.08 1.39 -33.18
CA LYS A 327 -77.49 2.79 -33.29
C LYS A 327 -77.64 3.23 -34.74
N LYS A 328 -76.65 2.91 -35.61
CA LYS A 328 -76.72 3.21 -37.04
C LYS A 328 -77.94 2.56 -37.72
N ARG A 329 -78.25 1.30 -37.38
CA ARG A 329 -79.46 0.61 -37.89
C ARG A 329 -80.74 1.30 -37.40
N ARG A 330 -80.83 1.59 -36.10
CA ARG A 330 -81.96 2.33 -35.50
C ARG A 330 -82.16 3.67 -36.20
N ASP A 331 -81.10 4.44 -36.41
CA ASP A 331 -81.18 5.76 -37.06
C ASP A 331 -81.58 5.64 -38.54
N GLY A 332 -81.14 4.57 -39.21
CA GLY A 332 -81.61 4.21 -40.55
C GLY A 332 -83.10 3.88 -40.60
N PHE A 333 -83.62 3.09 -39.65
CA PHE A 333 -85.06 2.85 -39.50
C PHE A 333 -85.82 4.14 -39.20
N ALA A 334 -85.35 4.96 -38.25
CA ALA A 334 -85.98 6.23 -37.91
C ALA A 334 -86.07 7.16 -39.14
N SER A 335 -84.98 7.31 -39.90
CA SER A 335 -84.99 8.07 -41.15
C SER A 335 -85.96 7.50 -42.19
N SER A 336 -86.04 6.17 -42.29
CA SER A 336 -86.97 5.50 -43.22
C SER A 336 -88.42 5.68 -42.80
N THR A 337 -88.73 5.62 -41.50
CA THR A 337 -90.05 5.92 -40.94
C THR A 337 -90.45 7.37 -41.22
N VAL A 338 -89.52 8.32 -41.06
CA VAL A 338 -89.77 9.73 -41.42
C VAL A 338 -90.10 9.86 -42.91
N LYS A 339 -89.27 9.30 -43.80
CA LYS A 339 -89.52 9.32 -45.25
C LYS A 339 -90.84 8.63 -45.65
N MET A 340 -91.22 7.57 -44.95
CA MET A 340 -92.49 6.88 -45.17
C MET A 340 -93.67 7.77 -44.76
N LYS A 341 -93.59 8.43 -43.59
CA LYS A 341 -94.59 9.40 -43.15
C LYS A 341 -94.70 10.62 -44.08
N GLU A 342 -93.58 11.08 -44.64
CA GLU A 342 -93.60 12.15 -45.66
C GLU A 342 -94.35 11.74 -46.93
N LYS A 343 -94.14 10.51 -47.43
CA LYS A 343 -94.83 10.00 -48.63
C LYS A 343 -96.29 9.62 -48.37
N MET A 344 -96.60 9.12 -47.19
CA MET A 344 -97.94 8.69 -46.80
C MET A 344 -98.28 9.29 -45.42
N PRO A 345 -98.78 10.54 -45.36
CA PRO A 345 -99.04 11.24 -44.10
C PRO A 345 -100.11 10.57 -43.23
N LEU A 346 -100.96 9.76 -43.85
CA LEU A 346 -102.05 9.04 -43.19
C LEU A 346 -101.58 7.72 -42.54
N VAL A 347 -100.31 7.33 -42.70
CA VAL A 347 -99.76 6.10 -42.12
C VAL A 347 -99.22 6.39 -40.72
N GLY A 348 -99.89 5.84 -39.71
CA GLY A 348 -99.43 5.83 -38.31
C GLY A 348 -100.48 6.28 -37.30
N PRO A 349 -101.12 7.45 -37.45
CA PRO A 349 -102.18 7.89 -36.54
C PRO A 349 -103.52 7.27 -36.96
N ASP A 350 -103.93 6.20 -36.27
CA ASP A 350 -105.22 5.53 -36.50
C ASP A 350 -106.41 6.50 -36.35
N ASP A 351 -106.30 7.48 -35.44
CA ASP A 351 -107.30 8.53 -35.26
C ASP A 351 -107.52 9.36 -36.53
N LEU A 352 -106.45 9.63 -37.29
CA LEU A 352 -106.53 10.42 -38.52
C LEU A 352 -107.12 9.60 -39.67
N LEU A 353 -106.86 8.28 -39.71
CA LEU A 353 -107.52 7.34 -40.61
C LEU A 353 -109.02 7.26 -40.33
N LEU A 354 -109.39 7.10 -39.07
CA LEU A 354 -110.80 7.06 -38.63
C LEU A 354 -111.53 8.37 -38.94
N ASP A 355 -110.90 9.52 -38.71
CA ASP A 355 -111.49 10.82 -39.07
C ASP A 355 -111.63 10.98 -40.59
N TYR A 356 -110.64 10.51 -41.37
CA TYR A 356 -110.74 10.51 -42.83
C TYR A 356 -111.89 9.63 -43.33
N GLU A 357 -112.06 8.41 -42.79
CA GLU A 357 -113.19 7.53 -43.11
C GLU A 357 -114.53 8.18 -42.76
N LYS A 358 -114.64 8.71 -41.54
CA LYS A 358 -115.85 9.40 -41.09
C LYS A 358 -116.19 10.60 -41.97
N ARG A 359 -115.19 11.40 -42.35
CA ARG A 359 -115.38 12.57 -43.22
C ARG A 359 -115.74 12.16 -44.65
N LYS A 360 -115.17 11.07 -45.16
CA LYS A 360 -115.55 10.48 -46.45
C LYS A 360 -117.01 10.00 -46.43
N ASP A 361 -117.44 9.35 -45.35
CA ASP A 361 -118.83 8.93 -45.15
C ASP A 361 -119.77 10.13 -45.07
N ASP A 362 -119.38 11.19 -44.36
CA ASP A 362 -120.18 12.40 -44.26
C ASP A 362 -120.28 13.14 -45.60
N ILE A 363 -119.21 13.17 -46.41
CA ILE A 363 -119.24 13.67 -47.80
C ILE A 363 -120.19 12.83 -48.67
N ASN A 364 -120.18 11.51 -48.53
CA ASN A 364 -121.09 10.63 -49.26
C ASN A 364 -122.55 10.89 -48.86
N LYS A 365 -122.84 11.03 -47.56
CA LYS A 365 -124.18 11.40 -47.08
C LYS A 365 -124.61 12.78 -47.59
N ALA A 366 -123.69 13.74 -47.67
CA ALA A 366 -123.97 15.05 -48.24
C ALA A 366 -124.27 14.97 -49.75
N ARG A 367 -123.51 14.16 -50.51
CA ARG A 367 -123.78 13.88 -51.93
C ARG A 367 -125.17 13.28 -52.15
N VAL A 368 -125.55 12.29 -51.34
CA VAL A 368 -126.89 11.68 -51.40
C VAL A 368 -127.96 12.74 -51.12
N ARG A 369 -127.79 13.57 -50.08
CA ARG A 369 -128.71 14.69 -49.78
C ARG A 369 -128.83 15.71 -50.91
N VAL A 370 -127.74 16.03 -51.61
CA VAL A 370 -127.79 16.91 -52.79
C VAL A 370 -128.67 16.30 -53.88
N VAL A 371 -128.52 15.00 -54.15
CA VAL A 371 -129.34 14.27 -55.14
C VAL A 371 -130.82 14.24 -54.73
N GLU A 372 -131.11 14.02 -53.45
CA GLU A 372 -132.48 14.05 -52.92
C GLU A 372 -133.11 15.45 -53.01
N LEU A 373 -132.33 16.51 -52.71
CA LEU A 373 -132.79 17.89 -52.80
C LEU A 373 -133.00 18.34 -54.25
N THR A 374 -132.15 17.93 -55.20
CA THR A 374 -132.42 18.18 -56.63
C THR A 374 -133.66 17.43 -57.10
N LYS A 375 -133.90 16.20 -56.62
CA LYS A 375 -135.14 15.47 -56.91
C LYS A 375 -136.37 16.19 -56.36
N LYS A 376 -136.34 16.62 -55.09
CA LYS A 376 -137.43 17.42 -54.48
C LYS A 376 -137.66 18.76 -55.18
N HIS A 377 -136.59 19.43 -55.60
CA HIS A 377 -136.70 20.65 -56.40
C HIS A 377 -137.35 20.39 -57.76
N GLY A 378 -137.05 19.25 -58.39
CA GLY A 378 -137.75 18.77 -59.58
C GLY A 378 -139.24 18.55 -59.33
N GLU A 379 -139.60 17.83 -58.26
CA GLU A 379 -141.00 17.55 -57.87
C GLU A 379 -141.79 18.84 -57.58
N LEU A 380 -141.19 19.79 -56.85
CA LEU A 380 -141.81 21.10 -56.56
C LEU A 380 -141.94 21.97 -57.82
N SER A 381 -140.96 21.93 -58.73
CA SER A 381 -141.02 22.64 -60.01
C SER A 381 -142.13 22.07 -60.90
N GLU A 382 -142.35 20.76 -60.90
CA GLU A 382 -143.47 20.12 -61.57
C GLU A 382 -144.82 20.46 -60.91
N TYR A 383 -144.87 20.56 -59.59
CA TYR A 383 -146.08 20.99 -58.87
C TYR A 383 -146.48 22.43 -59.21
N ILE A 384 -145.51 23.36 -59.27
CA ILE A 384 -145.74 24.74 -59.72
C ILE A 384 -146.23 24.76 -61.17
N ARG A 385 -145.64 23.94 -62.05
CA ARG A 385 -146.06 23.81 -63.46
C ARG A 385 -147.52 23.29 -63.58
N LYS A 386 -147.97 22.40 -62.70
CA LYS A 386 -149.36 21.87 -62.67
C LYS A 386 -150.40 22.88 -62.17
N GLN A 387 -150.03 23.82 -61.30
CA GLN A 387 -150.94 24.85 -60.79
C GLN A 387 -151.06 26.07 -61.72
N GLN A 388 -150.14 26.23 -62.68
CA GLN A 388 -150.12 27.31 -63.66
C GLN A 388 -151.42 27.46 -64.49
N PRO A 389 -152.05 26.40 -65.05
CA PRO A 389 -153.30 26.54 -65.80
C PRO A 389 -154.52 26.91 -64.91
N VAL A 390 -154.47 26.63 -63.60
CA VAL A 390 -155.53 27.00 -62.64
C VAL A 390 -155.50 28.51 -62.37
N ILE A 391 -154.30 29.10 -62.32
CA ILE A 391 -154.09 30.55 -62.17
C ILE A 391 -154.45 31.29 -63.47
N GLU A 392 -154.17 30.73 -64.65
CA GLU A 392 -154.58 31.32 -65.93
C GLU A 392 -156.10 31.26 -66.17
N ASN A 393 -156.77 30.20 -65.72
CA ASN A 393 -158.24 30.10 -65.79
C ASN A 393 -158.94 31.04 -64.80
N LEU A 394 -158.37 31.29 -63.61
CA LEU A 394 -158.86 32.33 -62.70
C LEU A 394 -158.67 33.75 -63.28
N LYS A 395 -157.61 34.00 -64.06
CA LYS A 395 -157.39 35.27 -64.77
C LYS A 395 -158.36 35.49 -65.94
N ARG A 396 -158.83 34.43 -66.63
CA ARG A 396 -159.81 34.55 -67.74
C ARG A 396 -161.24 34.82 -67.27
N ALA A 397 -161.64 34.32 -66.10
CA ALA A 397 -163.02 34.47 -65.59
C ALA A 397 -163.34 35.88 -65.05
N ILE A 398 -162.33 36.69 -64.74
CA ILE A 398 -162.49 38.05 -64.17
C ILE A 398 -162.68 39.12 -65.28
N SER A 399 -162.49 38.77 -66.57
CA SER A 399 -162.34 39.77 -67.63
C SER A 399 -163.60 40.16 -68.44
N ASN A 400 -164.80 39.58 -68.25
CA ASN A 400 -165.99 39.97 -69.07
C ASN A 400 -167.33 39.93 -68.29
N TYR A 401 -167.71 41.07 -67.70
CA TYR A 401 -169.10 41.56 -67.50
C TYR A 401 -169.12 43.01 -68.04
N PRO A 402 -170.28 43.54 -68.53
CA PRO A 402 -170.35 44.64 -69.47
C PRO A 402 -170.14 46.04 -68.87
N THR A 403 -169.56 46.92 -69.71
CA THR A 403 -170.27 48.07 -70.31
C THR A 403 -170.51 47.78 -71.77
#